data_AF-A0A2V3JMY6-F1
#
_entry.id   AF-A0A2V3JMY6-F1
#
_cell.length_a   1.000
_cell.length_b   1.000
_cell.length_c   1.000
_cell.angle_alpha   90.00
_cell.angle_beta   90.00
_cell.angle_gamma   90.00
#
_symmetry.space_group_name_H-M   'P 1'
#
loop_
_entity.id
_entity.type
_entity.pdbx_description
1 polymer ?
#
loop_
_entity_poly.entity_id
_entity_poly.type
_entity_poly.pdbx_seq_one_letter_code
_entity_poly.pdbx_strand_id
1 'polypeptide(L)' 'MYLHDGNWQQIRAALQTVGAPTTATELGIPDQCIIDALVHASEIRPERYTILGAGLTGDATMKWRGL' A
#
# COMPACT_ATOMS: atom_id res chain seq x y z
N MET A 1 8.41 1.53 3.88
CA MET A 1 8.99 0.18 4.06
C MET A 1 8.25 -0.64 5.13
N TYR A 2 6.95 -0.44 5.37
CA TYR A 2 6.25 -1.12 6.49
C TYR A 2 6.30 -2.66 6.41
N LEU A 3 5.95 -3.24 5.26
CA LEU A 3 6.05 -4.70 5.05
C LEU A 3 7.50 -5.21 5.01
N HIS A 4 8.46 -4.31 4.82
CA HIS A 4 9.91 -4.58 4.81
C HIS A 4 10.59 -4.13 6.13
N ASP A 5 9.82 -3.86 7.18
CA ASP A 5 10.29 -3.43 8.50
C ASP A 5 11.22 -2.19 8.49
N GLY A 6 11.00 -1.27 7.55
CA GLY A 6 11.73 0.00 7.48
C GLY A 6 10.85 1.22 7.75
N ASN A 7 11.48 2.37 7.95
CA ASN A 7 10.84 3.63 8.35
C ASN A 7 9.95 4.22 7.23
N TRP A 8 8.69 3.78 7.18
CA TRP A 8 7.71 4.29 6.22
C TRP A 8 7.26 5.72 6.53
N GLN A 9 7.35 6.16 7.79
CA GLN A 9 6.97 7.51 8.20
C GLN A 9 7.92 8.56 7.59
N GLN A 10 9.23 8.25 7.53
CA GLN A 10 10.21 9.10 6.85
C GLN A 10 9.93 9.22 5.36
N ILE A 11 9.53 8.13 4.70
CA ILE A 11 9.14 8.14 3.27
C ILE A 11 7.88 8.99 3.07
N ARG A 12 6.86 8.84 3.93
CA ARG A 12 5.64 9.65 3.89
C ARG A 12 5.96 11.14 4.05
N ALA A 13 6.81 11.50 5.02
CA ALA A 13 7.22 12.88 5.25
C ALA A 13 7.96 13.47 4.03
N ALA A 14 8.84 12.69 3.39
CA ALA A 14 9.53 13.11 2.17
C ALA A 14 8.54 13.35 1.01
N LEU A 15 7.54 12.48 0.83
CA LEU A 15 6.48 12.66 -0.17
C LEU A 15 5.66 13.92 0.09
N GLN A 16 5.26 14.15 1.34
CA GLN A 16 4.55 15.37 1.74
C GLN A 16 5.39 16.63 1.50
N THR A 17 6.71 16.57 1.74
CA THR A 17 7.63 17.69 1.51
C THR A 17 7.68 18.13 0.04
N VAL A 18 7.56 17.18 -0.89
CA VAL A 18 7.53 17.48 -2.34
C VAL A 18 6.11 17.70 -2.89
N GLY A 19 5.09 17.71 -2.02
CA GLY A 19 3.68 17.89 -2.42
C GLY A 19 3.06 16.67 -3.10
N ALA A 20 3.65 15.48 -2.93
CA ALA A 20 3.07 14.25 -3.46
C ALA A 20 1.94 13.73 -2.54
N PRO A 21 0.88 13.14 -3.11
CA PRO A 21 -0.22 12.58 -2.34
C PRO A 21 0.24 11.35 -1.54
N THR A 22 -0.26 11.23 -0.32
CA THR A 22 0.07 10.16 0.62
C THR A 22 -1.14 9.39 1.16
N THR A 23 -2.34 9.76 0.73
CA THR A 23 -3.60 9.09 1.09
C THR A 23 -4.44 8.80 -0.16
N ALA A 24 -5.36 7.83 -0.04
CA ALA A 24 -6.30 7.50 -1.12
C ALA A 24 -7.20 8.69 -1.48
N THR A 25 -7.61 9.45 -0.46
CA THR A 25 -8.42 10.67 -0.62
C THR A 25 -7.69 11.75 -1.40
N GLU A 26 -6.40 11.98 -1.13
CA GLU A 26 -5.58 12.94 -1.90
C GLU A 26 -5.42 12.53 -3.37
N LEU A 27 -5.46 11.22 -3.65
CA LEU A 27 -5.48 10.69 -5.02
C LEU A 27 -6.88 10.72 -5.67
N GLY A 28 -7.94 11.02 -4.91
CA GLY A 28 -9.33 10.93 -5.38
C GLY A 28 -9.81 9.50 -5.64
N ILE A 29 -9.20 8.51 -4.99
CA ILE A 29 -9.49 7.09 -5.17
C ILE A 29 -10.25 6.54 -3.94
N PRO A 30 -11.35 5.78 -4.13
CA PRO A 30 -12.03 5.14 -3.01
C PRO A 30 -11.15 4.11 -2.29
N ASP A 31 -11.25 4.03 -0.96
CA ASP A 31 -10.52 3.05 -0.14
C ASP A 31 -10.66 1.61 -0.67
N GLN A 32 -11.86 1.23 -1.12
CA GLN A 32 -12.12 -0.11 -1.63
C GLN A 32 -11.24 -0.45 -2.84
N CYS A 33 -11.02 0.53 -3.74
CA CYS A 33 -10.13 0.32 -4.88
C CYS A 33 -8.68 0.09 -4.44
N ILE A 34 -8.22 0.74 -3.36
CA ILE A 34 -6.89 0.51 -2.81
C ILE A 34 -6.79 -0.89 -2.21
N ILE A 35 -7.81 -1.33 -1.47
CA ILE A 35 -7.89 -2.68 -0.88
C ILE A 35 -7.84 -3.74 -1.99
N ASP A 36 -8.70 -3.62 -2.99
CA ASP A 36 -8.78 -4.59 -4.10
C ASP A 36 -7.45 -4.64 -4.87
N ALA A 37 -6.85 -3.48 -5.13
CA ALA A 37 -5.54 -3.40 -5.77
C ALA A 37 -4.44 -4.11 -4.96
N LEU A 38 -4.43 -3.95 -3.63
CA LEU A 38 -3.44 -4.60 -2.77
C LEU A 38 -3.61 -6.12 -2.72
N VAL A 39 -4.85 -6.61 -2.70
CA VAL A 39 -5.17 -8.05 -2.72
C VAL A 39 -4.68 -8.69 -4.03
N HIS A 40 -4.99 -8.05 -5.17
CA HIS A 40 -4.68 -8.60 -6.50
C HIS A 40 -3.28 -8.25 -7.03
N ALA A 41 -2.50 -7.40 -6.34
CA ALA A 41 -1.19 -6.93 -6.83
C ALA A 41 -0.20 -8.06 -7.16
N SER A 42 -0.23 -9.17 -6.41
CA SER A 42 0.65 -10.33 -6.64
C SER A 42 0.32 -11.10 -7.93
N GLU A 43 -0.90 -10.97 -8.43
CA GLU A 43 -1.40 -11.67 -9.62
C GLU A 43 -0.97 -10.98 -10.92
N ILE A 44 -0.56 -9.71 -10.86
CA ILE A 44 -0.10 -8.95 -12.03
C ILE A 44 1.15 -9.59 -12.64
N ARG A 45 2.03 -10.15 -11.78
CA ARG A 45 3.31 -10.76 -12.15
C ARG A 45 3.64 -11.95 -11.24
N PRO A 46 2.95 -13.09 -11.40
CA PRO A 46 3.08 -14.22 -10.48
C PRO A 46 4.49 -14.83 -10.47
N GLU A 47 5.27 -14.63 -11.54
CA GLU A 47 6.66 -15.08 -11.62
C GLU A 47 7.64 -14.22 -10.80
N ARG A 48 7.22 -13.02 -10.40
CA ARG A 48 8.05 -12.05 -9.68
C ARG A 48 7.79 -12.14 -8.19
N TYR A 49 8.74 -12.72 -7.47
CA TYR A 49 8.72 -12.69 -6.02
C TYR A 49 8.84 -11.24 -5.48
N THR A 50 7.97 -10.91 -4.53
CA THR A 50 7.97 -9.65 -3.78
C THR A 50 7.60 -9.93 -2.32
N ILE A 51 7.61 -8.89 -1.47
CA ILE A 51 7.16 -9.00 -0.07
C ILE A 51 5.69 -9.41 0.07
N LEU A 52 4.89 -9.28 -0.98
CA LEU A 52 3.49 -9.69 -0.97
C LEU A 52 3.32 -11.21 -1.09
N GLY A 53 4.38 -11.97 -1.42
CA GLY A 53 4.31 -13.43 -1.51
C GLY A 53 3.16 -13.92 -2.40
N ALA A 54 2.32 -14.80 -1.86
CA ALA A 54 1.12 -15.33 -2.53
C ALA A 54 -0.12 -14.43 -2.43
N GLY A 55 0.03 -13.18 -1.97
CA GLY A 55 -1.04 -12.19 -1.84
C GLY A 55 -1.32 -11.79 -0.39
N LEU A 56 -1.98 -10.64 -0.24
CA LEU A 56 -2.52 -10.16 1.04
C LEU A 56 -3.99 -10.57 1.15
N THR A 57 -4.44 -11.02 2.33
CA THR A 57 -5.87 -11.24 2.58
C THR A 57 -6.58 -9.92 2.93
N GLY A 58 -7.88 -9.83 2.65
CA GLY A 58 -8.69 -8.63 2.90
C GLY A 58 -8.59 -8.11 4.35
N ASP A 59 -8.56 -9.02 5.34
CA ASP A 59 -8.42 -8.66 6.76
C ASP A 59 -7.04 -8.07 7.09
N ALA A 60 -5.98 -8.56 6.43
CA ALA A 60 -4.62 -8.00 6.58
C ALA A 60 -4.54 -6.60 5.97
N THR A 61 -5.31 -6.32 4.91
CA THR A 61 -5.38 -4.98 4.31
C THR A 61 -6.19 -3.98 5.14
N MET A 62 -7.21 -4.41 5.90
CA MET A 62 -8.01 -3.48 6.73
C MET A 62 -7.24 -2.83 7.88
N LYS A 63 -6.14 -3.42 8.36
CA LYS A 63 -5.22 -2.77 9.32
C LYS A 63 -4.61 -1.46 8.79
N TRP A 64 -4.68 -1.20 7.48
CA TRP A 64 -4.22 0.06 6.87
C TRP A 64 -5.15 1.27 7.12
N ARG A 65 -6.41 1.07 7.53
CA ARG A 65 -7.37 2.18 7.72
C ARG A 65 -7.10 3.10 8.91
N GLY A 66 -6.06 2.82 9.72
CA GLY A 66 -5.75 3.56 10.95
C GLY A 66 -4.46 4.38 10.94
N LEU A 67 -3.89 4.70 9.77
CA LEU A 67 -2.61 5.44 9.61
C LEU A 67 -2.75 6.74 8.80
#